data_AF-A0A0F2RJQ4-F1
#
_entry.id   AF-A0A0F2RJQ4-F1
#
_cell.length_a   1.000
_cell.length_b   1.000
_cell.length_c   1.000
_cell.angle_alpha   90.00
_cell.angle_beta   90.00
_cell.angle_gamma   90.00
#
_symmetry.space_group_name_H-M   'P 1'
#
loop_
_entity.id
_entity.type
_entity.pdbx_description
1 polymer ?
#
loop_
_entity_poly.entity_id
_entity_poly.type
_entity_poly.pdbx_seq_one_letter_code
_entity_poly.pdbx_strand_id
1 'polypeptide(L)'
;MTMSEATTTPAGCEYQTDGDCPIDMSHALIMEFVRGLEEEAARNEGRLDVAALRARADAFLARHRSAAQPPEFCLRLHNALVWDERRRHPFERLLVKRFAHLLPARSGDDGVHDGAVLSRRLIPGLMVAVVTMIGFDAYHEAEERTRVHVARLRAAGALPVDWESVAHQPDIVLLMDKVLATIAGHFEHFDKRVQWLISVINSHLGPRPPEDGSMVWAMGPRKAVALLGALYREPRRRLRDNPAGLEAEVGPNGMAALIALHAALNAAEERAG
;
A
#
# COMPACT_ATOMS: atom_id res chain seq x y z
N MET A 1 61.76 24.16 -5.68
CA MET A 1 61.13 25.44 -5.30
C MET A 1 60.22 25.82 -6.46
N THR A 2 58.90 25.74 -6.40
CA THR A 2 57.92 25.57 -5.32
C THR A 2 56.69 24.87 -5.89
N MET A 3 56.07 24.05 -5.05
CA MET A 3 54.82 23.33 -5.30
C MET A 3 53.61 24.28 -5.36
N SER A 4 52.58 23.90 -6.10
CA SER A 4 51.20 24.15 -5.67
C SER A 4 50.26 23.10 -6.28
N GLU A 5 49.66 22.30 -5.41
CA GLU A 5 48.58 21.37 -5.71
C GLU A 5 47.32 22.13 -6.13
N ALA A 6 46.55 21.55 -7.06
CA ALA A 6 45.14 21.87 -7.24
C ALA A 6 44.39 20.54 -7.41
N THR A 7 43.83 20.10 -6.28
CA THR A 7 42.88 19.00 -6.17
C THR A 7 41.56 19.45 -6.78
N THR A 8 41.22 18.94 -7.97
CA THR A 8 39.89 19.14 -8.55
C THR A 8 38.92 18.12 -7.97
N THR A 9 38.09 18.59 -7.03
CA THR A 9 36.90 17.91 -6.51
C THR A 9 35.93 17.57 -7.64
N PRO A 10 35.32 16.37 -7.69
CA PRO A 10 34.29 16.08 -8.68
C PRO A 10 33.01 16.86 -8.37
N ALA A 11 32.40 17.37 -9.43
CA ALA A 11 31.20 18.20 -9.45
C ALA A 11 30.10 17.65 -8.54
N GLY A 12 29.70 18.50 -7.59
CA GLY A 12 28.51 18.27 -6.77
C GLY A 12 27.27 18.24 -7.64
N CYS A 13 26.36 17.33 -7.29
CA CYS A 13 24.99 17.31 -7.78
C CYS A 13 24.33 18.66 -7.52
N GLU A 14 24.19 19.47 -8.57
CA GLU A 14 23.25 20.59 -8.58
C GLU A 14 21.84 20.00 -8.54
N TYR A 15 21.22 20.00 -7.36
CA TYR A 15 19.78 19.83 -7.25
C TYR A 15 19.13 21.11 -7.78
N GLN A 16 18.59 21.03 -9.00
CA GLN A 16 17.57 21.96 -9.47
C GLN A 16 16.42 21.94 -8.46
N THR A 17 16.21 23.07 -7.79
CA THR A 17 15.04 23.32 -6.95
C THR A 17 13.84 23.57 -7.84
N ASP A 18 13.26 22.50 -8.38
CA ASP A 18 11.89 22.50 -8.87
C ASP A 18 10.97 22.55 -7.64
N GLY A 19 10.18 23.61 -7.57
CA GLY A 19 9.35 23.98 -6.42
C GLY A 19 8.13 23.09 -6.23
N ASP A 20 8.33 21.90 -5.66
CA ASP A 20 7.23 21.01 -5.31
C ASP A 20 7.44 20.29 -3.97
N CYS A 21 8.07 20.97 -3.01
CA CYS A 21 8.04 20.55 -1.61
C CYS A 21 6.83 21.19 -0.90
N PRO A 22 5.92 20.41 -0.30
CA PRO A 22 4.80 20.94 0.49
C PRO A 22 5.25 21.86 1.65
N ILE A 23 6.47 21.68 2.14
CA ILE A 23 7.07 22.54 3.17
C ILE A 23 7.45 23.91 2.56
N ASP A 24 7.97 23.94 1.34
CA ASP A 24 8.32 25.20 0.66
C ASP A 24 7.08 26.03 0.30
N MET A 25 5.98 25.36 -0.07
CA MET A 25 4.67 25.99 -0.22
C MET A 25 4.15 26.59 1.09
N SER A 26 4.30 25.87 2.20
CA SER A 26 3.89 26.38 3.52
C SER A 26 4.75 27.58 3.96
N HIS A 27 6.05 27.55 3.67
CA HIS A 27 6.97 28.64 3.97
C HIS A 27 6.68 29.88 3.13
N ALA A 28 6.43 29.71 1.82
CA ALA A 28 6.08 30.82 0.93
C ALA A 28 4.80 31.54 1.38
N LEU A 29 3.76 30.79 1.77
CA LEU A 29 2.51 31.35 2.29
C LEU A 29 2.69 32.09 3.62
N ILE A 30 3.50 31.54 4.52
CA ILE A 30 3.84 32.20 5.79
C ILE A 30 4.59 33.52 5.51
N MET A 31 5.57 33.50 4.61
CA MET A 31 6.34 34.69 4.27
C MET A 31 5.53 35.74 3.52
N GLU A 32 4.55 35.34 2.72
CA GLU A 32 3.59 36.27 2.11
C GLU A 32 2.71 36.95 3.17
N PHE A 33 2.21 36.19 4.15
CA PHE A 33 1.43 36.75 5.25
C PHE A 33 2.27 37.71 6.09
N VAL A 34 3.50 37.33 6.45
CA VAL A 34 4.46 38.18 7.20
C VAL A 34 4.73 39.48 6.46
N ARG A 35 5.02 39.43 5.15
CA ARG A 35 5.20 40.63 4.33
C ARG A 35 3.95 41.52 4.35
N GLY A 36 2.78 40.90 4.29
CA GLY A 36 1.51 41.61 4.39
C GLY A 36 1.25 42.26 5.76
N LEU A 37 1.90 41.80 6.83
CA LEU A 37 1.89 42.43 8.15
C LEU A 37 2.94 43.55 8.24
N GLU A 38 4.12 43.36 7.66
CA GLU A 38 5.18 44.37 7.59
C GLU A 38 4.71 45.62 6.82
N GLU A 39 3.99 45.46 5.71
CA GLU A 39 3.38 46.55 4.95
C GLU A 39 2.30 47.31 5.74
N GLU A 40 1.57 46.62 6.60
CA GLU A 40 0.53 47.22 7.44
C GLU A 40 1.15 47.95 8.63
N ALA A 41 2.18 47.37 9.25
CA ALA A 41 2.97 48.03 10.28
C ALA A 41 3.64 49.29 9.73
N ALA A 42 4.26 49.23 8.54
CA ALA A 42 4.90 50.38 7.90
C ALA A 42 3.92 51.54 7.65
N ARG A 43 2.66 51.23 7.31
CA ARG A 43 1.60 52.23 7.11
C ARG A 43 1.08 52.85 8.42
N ASN A 44 1.28 52.18 9.54
CA ASN A 44 0.76 52.58 10.86
C ASN A 44 1.88 52.87 11.86
N GLU A 45 3.00 53.44 11.41
CA GLU A 45 4.14 53.84 12.26
C GLU A 45 4.72 52.70 13.13
N GLY A 46 4.69 51.47 12.60
CA GLY A 46 5.16 50.26 13.29
C GLY A 46 4.15 49.66 14.28
N ARG A 47 2.91 50.16 14.32
CA ARG A 47 1.87 49.67 15.23
C ARG A 47 0.84 48.83 14.47
N LEU A 48 0.53 47.67 15.03
CA LEU A 48 -0.53 46.79 14.54
C LEU A 48 -1.56 46.62 15.65
N ASP A 49 -2.78 47.07 15.38
CA ASP A 49 -3.93 46.83 16.25
C ASP A 49 -4.47 45.39 16.06
N VAL A 50 -5.07 44.83 17.11
CA VAL A 50 -5.66 43.49 17.11
C VAL A 50 -6.78 43.33 16.07
N ALA A 51 -7.60 44.35 15.85
CA ALA A 51 -8.64 44.34 14.83
C ALA A 51 -8.03 44.37 13.42
N ALA A 52 -7.01 45.19 13.16
CA ALA A 52 -6.26 45.17 11.91
C ALA A 52 -5.58 43.82 11.63
N LEU A 53 -4.96 43.19 12.66
CA LEU A 53 -4.38 41.85 12.55
C LEU A 53 -5.42 40.81 12.16
N ARG A 54 -6.59 40.81 12.81
CA ARG A 54 -7.69 39.88 12.50
C ARG A 54 -8.23 40.09 11.10
N ALA A 55 -8.52 41.34 10.72
CA ALA A 55 -9.00 41.66 9.37
C ALA A 55 -8.01 41.22 8.29
N ARG A 56 -6.70 41.38 8.55
CA ARG A 56 -5.64 40.95 7.61
C ARG A 56 -5.54 39.44 7.52
N ALA A 57 -5.63 38.73 8.65
CA ALA A 57 -5.67 37.26 8.67
C ALA A 57 -6.89 36.73 7.91
N ASP A 58 -8.08 37.30 8.14
CA ASP A 58 -9.30 36.89 7.45
C ASP A 58 -9.22 37.14 5.93
N ALA A 59 -8.70 38.30 5.51
CA ALA A 59 -8.50 38.60 4.09
C ALA A 59 -7.41 37.72 3.44
N PHE A 60 -6.38 37.34 4.19
CA PHE A 60 -5.36 36.39 3.72
C PHE A 60 -5.96 34.99 3.54
N LEU A 61 -6.69 34.49 4.54
CA LEU A 61 -7.35 33.17 4.48
C LEU A 61 -8.44 33.13 3.41
N ALA A 62 -9.19 34.22 3.20
CA ALA A 62 -10.22 34.29 2.15
C ALA A 62 -9.62 34.23 0.74
N ARG A 63 -8.46 34.86 0.52
CA ARG A 63 -7.74 34.80 -0.76
C ARG A 63 -7.13 33.42 -1.05
N HIS A 64 -6.74 32.71 0.00
CA HIS A 64 -6.10 31.40 -0.09
C HIS A 64 -7.06 30.22 0.15
N ARG A 65 -8.34 30.49 0.37
CA ARG A 65 -9.39 29.47 0.25
C ARG A 65 -9.55 29.14 -1.23
N SER A 66 -8.70 28.26 -1.75
CA SER A 66 -9.14 27.37 -2.83
C SER A 66 -10.38 26.63 -2.34
N ALA A 67 -11.35 26.36 -3.22
CA ALA A 67 -12.61 25.69 -2.90
C ALA A 67 -12.34 24.51 -1.95
N ALA A 68 -12.60 24.72 -0.66
CA ALA A 68 -11.89 24.01 0.38
C ALA A 68 -12.30 22.54 0.32
N GLN A 69 -11.40 21.68 -0.13
CA GLN A 69 -11.54 20.27 0.16
C GLN A 69 -11.58 20.17 1.69
N PRO A 70 -12.55 19.42 2.25
CA PRO A 70 -12.70 19.30 3.69
C PRO A 70 -11.36 18.97 4.37
N PRO A 71 -11.03 19.50 5.56
CA PRO A 71 -9.76 19.20 6.24
C PRO A 71 -9.46 17.70 6.38
N GLU A 72 -10.50 16.89 6.52
CA GLU A 72 -10.50 15.42 6.45
C GLU A 72 -9.98 14.84 5.12
N PHE A 73 -10.14 15.53 4.00
CA PHE A 73 -9.55 15.16 2.71
C PHE A 73 -8.03 15.38 2.74
N CYS A 74 -7.58 16.56 3.17
CA CYS A 74 -6.14 16.85 3.29
C CYS A 74 -5.44 15.88 4.24
N LEU A 75 -6.07 15.57 5.38
CA LEU A 75 -5.57 14.56 6.32
C LEU A 75 -5.57 13.14 5.72
N ARG A 76 -6.62 12.75 4.99
CA ARG A 76 -6.66 11.45 4.30
C ARG A 76 -5.58 11.34 3.22
N LEU A 77 -5.39 12.38 2.42
CA LEU A 77 -4.37 12.43 1.38
C LEU A 77 -2.97 12.41 1.98
N HIS A 78 -2.70 13.22 3.01
CA HIS A 78 -1.45 13.20 3.75
C HIS A 78 -1.17 11.81 4.33
N ASN A 79 -2.15 11.22 5.02
CA ASN A 79 -2.01 9.86 5.56
C ASN A 79 -1.79 8.85 4.43
N ALA A 80 -2.50 8.95 3.31
CA ALA A 80 -2.30 8.07 2.16
C ALA A 80 -0.87 8.16 1.62
N LEU A 81 -0.31 9.37 1.47
CA LEU A 81 1.06 9.61 1.02
C LEU A 81 2.08 9.07 2.03
N VAL A 82 1.95 9.39 3.32
CA VAL A 82 2.82 8.89 4.39
C VAL A 82 2.79 7.36 4.45
N TRP A 83 1.62 6.75 4.28
CA TRP A 83 1.51 5.30 4.25
C TRP A 83 2.00 4.69 2.94
N ASP A 84 1.91 5.38 1.80
CA ASP A 84 2.50 4.94 0.53
C ASP A 84 4.04 4.94 0.60
N GLU A 85 4.63 5.92 1.26
CA GLU A 85 6.07 5.99 1.53
C GLU A 85 6.55 4.89 2.49
N ARG A 86 5.75 4.55 3.51
CA ARG A 86 6.11 3.51 4.50
C ARG A 86 5.99 2.09 3.95
N ARG A 87 5.15 1.86 2.93
CA ARG A 87 4.92 0.53 2.34
C ARG A 87 5.94 0.25 1.25
N ARG A 88 7.13 -0.15 1.67
CA ARG A 88 8.28 -0.40 0.80
C ARG A 88 8.15 -1.62 -0.13
N HIS A 89 7.14 -2.45 0.11
CA HIS A 89 6.94 -3.72 -0.59
C HIS A 89 5.68 -3.71 -1.47
N PRO A 90 5.78 -3.25 -2.72
CA PRO A 90 4.62 -3.11 -3.60
C PRO A 90 3.96 -4.45 -3.95
N PHE A 91 4.72 -5.55 -4.06
CA PHE A 91 4.11 -6.86 -4.32
C PHE A 91 3.33 -7.38 -3.10
N GLU A 92 3.88 -7.23 -1.89
CA GLU A 92 3.15 -7.55 -0.65
C GLU A 92 1.84 -6.77 -0.56
N ARG A 93 1.86 -5.50 -0.98
CA ARG A 93 0.67 -4.64 -0.98
C ARG A 93 -0.42 -5.16 -1.92
N LEU A 94 -0.04 -5.64 -3.11
CA LEU A 94 -0.98 -6.27 -4.04
C LEU A 94 -1.56 -7.57 -3.48
N LEU A 95 -0.72 -8.40 -2.83
CA LEU A 95 -1.18 -9.61 -2.14
C LEU A 95 -2.20 -9.28 -1.04
N VAL A 96 -1.87 -8.32 -0.17
CA VAL A 96 -2.73 -7.88 0.93
C VAL A 96 -4.04 -7.30 0.43
N LYS A 97 -4.02 -6.54 -0.67
CA LYS A 97 -5.23 -5.94 -1.26
C LYS A 97 -6.31 -6.98 -1.56
N ARG A 98 -5.94 -8.19 -1.98
CA ARG A 98 -6.91 -9.28 -2.29
C ARG A 98 -7.77 -9.70 -1.10
N PHE A 99 -7.31 -9.50 0.13
CA PHE A 99 -8.05 -9.81 1.35
C PHE A 99 -8.20 -8.62 2.29
N ALA A 100 -7.93 -7.40 1.83
CA ALA A 100 -7.96 -6.20 2.67
C ALA A 100 -9.33 -5.97 3.31
N HIS A 101 -10.41 -6.31 2.62
CA HIS A 101 -11.79 -6.28 3.10
C HIS A 101 -12.09 -7.19 4.30
N LEU A 102 -11.16 -8.08 4.68
CA LEU A 102 -11.26 -8.90 5.89
C LEU A 102 -10.44 -8.34 7.06
N LEU A 103 -9.65 -7.30 6.83
CA LEU A 103 -8.77 -6.66 7.82
C LEU A 103 -9.44 -5.43 8.45
N PRO A 104 -9.00 -5.01 9.64
CA PRO A 104 -9.40 -3.73 10.21
C PRO A 104 -9.00 -2.58 9.28
N ALA A 105 -9.89 -1.61 9.11
CA ALA A 105 -9.69 -0.44 8.26
C ALA A 105 -8.43 0.34 8.64
N ARG A 106 -7.65 0.74 7.64
CA ARG A 106 -6.64 1.81 7.76
C ARG A 106 -6.84 2.82 6.64
N SER A 107 -6.31 4.03 6.83
CA SER A 107 -6.37 5.05 5.78
C SER A 107 -5.75 4.53 4.47
N GLY A 108 -6.53 4.57 3.39
CA GLY A 108 -6.09 4.20 2.04
C GLY A 108 -6.05 2.70 1.76
N ASP A 109 -6.89 1.90 2.44
CA ASP A 109 -7.20 0.51 2.04
C ASP A 109 -8.65 0.10 2.31
N ASP A 110 -9.03 -1.07 1.80
CA ASP A 110 -10.41 -1.57 1.72
C ASP A 110 -10.89 -2.26 3.00
N GLY A 111 -10.25 -2.03 4.16
CA GLY A 111 -10.58 -2.70 5.42
C GLY A 111 -11.91 -2.27 6.04
N VAL A 112 -12.38 -3.05 7.02
CA VAL A 112 -13.65 -2.82 7.71
C VAL A 112 -13.45 -2.16 9.07
N HIS A 113 -14.35 -1.25 9.45
CA HIS A 113 -14.24 -0.52 10.73
C HIS A 113 -14.51 -1.43 11.93
N ASP A 114 -15.51 -2.31 11.83
CA ASP A 114 -15.91 -3.23 12.89
C ASP A 114 -16.06 -4.66 12.35
N GLY A 115 -15.85 -5.65 13.23
CA GLY A 115 -16.10 -7.06 12.89
C GLY A 115 -15.09 -7.71 11.93
N ALA A 116 -13.88 -7.15 11.81
CA ALA A 116 -12.82 -7.73 10.98
C ALA A 116 -12.53 -9.19 11.36
N VAL A 117 -12.59 -10.08 10.36
CA VAL A 117 -12.36 -11.53 10.53
C VAL A 117 -10.88 -11.82 10.78
N LEU A 118 -10.00 -11.04 10.13
CA LEU A 118 -8.56 -11.18 10.15
C LEU A 118 -7.92 -10.02 10.93
N SER A 119 -6.65 -10.20 11.32
CA SER A 119 -5.83 -9.15 11.95
C SER A 119 -4.64 -8.86 11.06
N ARG A 120 -4.18 -7.61 11.04
CA ARG A 120 -2.96 -7.22 10.30
C ARG A 120 -1.69 -7.86 10.84
N ARG A 121 -1.74 -8.43 12.05
CA ARG A 121 -0.65 -9.21 12.65
C ARG A 121 -0.32 -10.47 11.84
N LEU A 122 -1.24 -10.97 11.02
CA LEU A 122 -0.99 -12.14 10.18
C LEU A 122 -0.02 -11.86 9.02
N ILE A 123 0.10 -10.60 8.59
CA ILE A 123 0.78 -10.23 7.34
C ILE A 123 2.23 -10.71 7.32
N PRO A 124 3.08 -10.49 8.34
CA PRO A 124 4.46 -10.96 8.32
C PRO A 124 4.56 -12.48 8.16
N GLY A 125 3.75 -13.24 8.92
CA GLY A 125 3.72 -14.70 8.82
C GLY A 125 3.17 -15.22 7.49
N LEU A 126 2.22 -14.50 6.88
CA LEU A 126 1.78 -14.79 5.52
C LEU A 126 2.91 -14.59 4.50
N MET A 127 3.68 -13.51 4.60
CA MET A 127 4.81 -13.28 3.69
C MET A 127 5.91 -14.33 3.86
N VAL A 128 6.20 -14.76 5.08
CA VAL A 128 7.09 -15.90 5.34
C VAL A 128 6.58 -17.16 4.65
N ALA A 129 5.28 -17.47 4.76
CA ALA A 129 4.69 -18.63 4.11
C ALA A 129 4.76 -18.54 2.57
N VAL A 130 4.49 -17.36 2.00
CA VAL A 130 4.59 -17.10 0.56
C VAL A 130 6.01 -17.34 0.07
N VAL A 131 7.02 -16.71 0.69
CA VAL A 131 8.44 -16.89 0.34
C VAL A 131 8.86 -18.35 0.48
N THR A 132 8.37 -19.05 1.52
CA THR A 132 8.67 -20.48 1.73
C THR A 132 8.07 -21.37 0.62
N MET A 133 6.95 -20.97 0.04
CA MET A 133 6.29 -21.73 -1.03
C MET A 133 6.92 -21.48 -2.39
N ILE A 134 7.09 -20.22 -2.77
CA ILE A 134 7.54 -19.89 -4.12
C ILE A 134 9.06 -19.77 -4.25
N GLY A 135 9.77 -19.71 -3.11
CA GLY A 135 11.21 -19.48 -3.06
C GLY A 135 11.57 -17.99 -3.05
N PHE A 136 12.78 -17.69 -2.58
CA PHE A 136 13.28 -16.31 -2.46
C PHE A 136 13.42 -15.61 -3.81
N ASP A 137 13.96 -16.32 -4.82
CA ASP A 137 14.23 -15.73 -6.13
C ASP A 137 12.93 -15.33 -6.86
N ALA A 138 11.93 -16.22 -6.88
CA ALA A 138 10.63 -15.94 -7.49
C ALA A 138 9.89 -14.80 -6.76
N TYR A 139 10.01 -14.74 -5.43
CA TYR A 139 9.47 -13.64 -4.64
C TYR A 139 10.14 -12.31 -4.98
N HIS A 140 11.48 -12.29 -5.04
CA HIS A 140 12.24 -11.09 -5.35
C HIS A 140 11.97 -10.61 -6.79
N GLU A 141 11.82 -11.53 -7.74
CA GLU A 141 11.41 -11.20 -9.11
C GLU A 141 10.04 -10.54 -9.14
N ALA A 142 9.05 -11.10 -8.43
CA ALA A 142 7.70 -10.54 -8.36
C ALA A 142 7.68 -9.13 -7.74
N GLU A 143 8.44 -8.96 -6.67
CA GLU A 143 8.63 -7.68 -5.99
C GLU A 143 9.30 -6.64 -6.89
N GLU A 144 10.38 -7.00 -7.60
CA GLU A 144 11.08 -6.08 -8.50
C GLU A 144 10.23 -5.69 -9.71
N ARG A 145 9.54 -6.65 -10.33
CA ARG A 145 8.62 -6.36 -11.43
C ARG A 145 7.54 -5.38 -11.00
N THR A 146 6.94 -5.61 -9.83
CA THR A 146 5.91 -4.71 -9.29
C THR A 146 6.49 -3.31 -9.01
N ARG A 147 7.71 -3.24 -8.45
CA ARG A 147 8.42 -1.99 -8.17
C ARG A 147 8.67 -1.18 -9.45
N VAL A 148 9.11 -1.82 -10.52
CA VAL A 148 9.30 -1.16 -11.83
C VAL A 148 7.98 -0.58 -12.36
N HIS A 149 6.87 -1.31 -12.25
CA HIS A 149 5.55 -0.79 -12.66
C HIS A 149 5.14 0.44 -11.85
N VAL A 150 5.27 0.38 -10.52
CA VAL A 150 4.93 1.51 -9.63
C VAL A 150 5.83 2.71 -9.90
N ALA A 151 7.14 2.50 -10.11
CA ALA A 151 8.08 3.57 -10.43
C ALA A 151 7.70 4.29 -11.74
N ARG A 152 7.28 3.56 -12.77
CA ARG A 152 6.78 4.14 -14.02
C ARG A 152 5.53 5.01 -13.82
N LEU A 153 4.58 4.56 -12.99
CA LEU A 153 3.38 5.33 -12.68
C LEU A 153 3.71 6.61 -11.91
N ARG A 154 4.63 6.54 -10.94
CA ARG A 154 5.10 7.72 -10.19
C ARG A 154 5.78 8.73 -11.11
N ALA A 155 6.63 8.28 -12.03
CA ALA A 155 7.29 9.14 -13.01
C ALA A 155 6.29 9.83 -13.97
N ALA A 156 5.13 9.23 -14.21
CA ALA A 156 4.06 9.79 -15.03
C ALA A 156 3.15 10.79 -14.26
N GLY A 157 3.47 11.12 -13.00
CA GLY A 157 2.70 12.08 -12.18
C GLY A 157 1.47 11.48 -11.49
N ALA A 158 1.29 10.16 -11.48
CA ALA A 158 0.13 9.50 -10.88
C ALA A 158 0.29 9.31 -9.36
N LEU A 159 0.32 10.42 -8.61
CA LEU A 159 0.33 10.43 -7.14
C LEU A 159 -1.00 10.96 -6.57
N PRO A 160 -1.57 10.34 -5.53
CA PRO A 160 -1.15 9.07 -4.91
C PRO A 160 -1.36 7.90 -5.87
N VAL A 161 -0.55 6.84 -5.72
CA VAL A 161 -0.65 5.64 -6.59
C VAL A 161 -2.03 5.01 -6.40
N ASP A 162 -2.80 4.91 -7.50
CA ASP A 162 -4.04 4.15 -7.52
C ASP A 162 -3.76 2.65 -7.59
N TRP A 163 -3.71 2.03 -6.41
CA TRP A 163 -3.45 0.60 -6.26
C TRP A 163 -4.55 -0.29 -6.84
N GLU A 164 -5.77 0.23 -7.04
CA GLU A 164 -6.83 -0.49 -7.75
C GLU A 164 -6.49 -0.59 -9.24
N SER A 165 -6.11 0.52 -9.85
CA SER A 165 -5.64 0.53 -11.24
C SER A 165 -4.41 -0.37 -11.43
N VAL A 166 -3.44 -0.32 -10.51
CA VAL A 166 -2.24 -1.20 -10.55
C VAL A 166 -2.64 -2.67 -10.53
N ALA A 167 -3.57 -3.06 -9.64
CA ALA A 167 -4.01 -4.45 -9.50
C ALA A 167 -4.72 -4.98 -10.76
N HIS A 168 -5.26 -4.10 -11.60
CA HIS A 168 -5.94 -4.44 -12.86
C HIS A 168 -5.02 -4.39 -14.09
N GLN A 169 -3.76 -4.00 -13.96
CA GLN A 169 -2.81 -4.00 -15.08
C GLN A 169 -2.56 -5.44 -15.56
N PRO A 170 -2.63 -5.72 -16.89
CA PRO A 170 -2.48 -7.08 -17.41
C PRO A 170 -1.22 -7.82 -16.93
N ASP A 171 -0.07 -7.12 -16.92
CA ASP A 171 1.21 -7.70 -16.48
C ASP A 171 1.21 -8.06 -14.99
N ILE A 172 0.50 -7.28 -14.17
CA ILE A 172 0.36 -7.50 -12.72
C ILE A 172 -0.62 -8.64 -12.46
N VAL A 173 -1.74 -8.70 -13.19
CA VAL A 173 -2.69 -9.82 -13.12
C VAL A 173 -1.99 -11.13 -13.47
N LEU A 174 -1.24 -11.15 -14.57
CA LEU A 174 -0.47 -12.32 -15.00
C LEU A 174 0.59 -12.74 -13.96
N LEU A 175 1.33 -11.77 -13.41
CA LEU A 175 2.31 -12.04 -12.36
C LEU A 175 1.65 -12.67 -11.13
N MET A 176 0.54 -12.09 -10.67
CA MET A 176 -0.19 -12.57 -9.51
C MET A 176 -0.75 -13.97 -9.72
N ASP A 177 -1.32 -14.25 -10.90
CA ASP A 177 -1.93 -15.55 -11.18
C ASP A 177 -0.87 -16.65 -11.30
N LYS A 178 0.31 -16.35 -11.86
CA LYS A 178 1.46 -17.27 -11.83
C LYS A 178 1.91 -17.57 -10.41
N VAL A 179 2.10 -16.56 -9.57
CA VAL A 179 2.50 -16.76 -8.17
C VAL A 179 1.46 -17.58 -7.42
N LEU A 180 0.17 -17.27 -7.57
CA LEU A 180 -0.90 -17.99 -6.89
C LEU A 180 -1.08 -19.41 -7.40
N ALA A 181 -0.83 -19.67 -8.69
CA ALA A 181 -0.80 -21.02 -9.24
C ALA A 181 0.34 -21.86 -8.65
N THR A 182 1.54 -21.28 -8.52
CA THR A 182 2.66 -21.94 -7.83
C THR A 182 2.32 -22.25 -6.37
N ILE A 183 1.76 -21.28 -5.64
CA ILE A 183 1.31 -21.48 -4.25
C ILE A 183 0.24 -22.57 -4.17
N ALA A 184 -0.70 -22.61 -5.11
CA ALA A 184 -1.78 -23.59 -5.14
C ALA A 184 -1.25 -25.03 -5.24
N GLY A 185 -0.13 -25.24 -5.94
CA GLY A 185 0.51 -26.55 -6.06
C GLY A 185 0.92 -27.18 -4.73
N HIS A 186 1.10 -26.37 -3.67
CA HIS A 186 1.43 -26.89 -2.34
C HIS A 186 0.22 -27.39 -1.54
N PHE A 187 -1.00 -27.17 -2.02
CA PHE A 187 -2.24 -27.52 -1.31
C PHE A 187 -2.85 -28.86 -1.76
N GLU A 188 -2.08 -29.73 -2.42
CA GLU A 188 -2.52 -31.09 -2.78
C GLU A 188 -3.09 -31.85 -1.55
N HIS A 189 -2.43 -31.73 -0.40
CA HIS A 189 -2.94 -32.18 0.89
C HIS A 189 -3.51 -31.01 1.69
N PHE A 190 -4.66 -30.51 1.24
CA PHE A 190 -5.26 -29.26 1.72
C PHE A 190 -5.28 -29.10 3.24
N ASP A 191 -5.90 -30.03 3.98
CA ASP A 191 -6.05 -29.92 5.43
C ASP A 191 -4.68 -29.85 6.14
N LYS A 192 -3.71 -30.68 5.73
CA LYS A 192 -2.34 -30.66 6.28
C LYS A 192 -1.64 -29.34 5.96
N ARG A 193 -1.78 -28.83 4.73
CA ARG A 193 -1.14 -27.58 4.32
C ARG A 193 -1.75 -26.35 5.01
N VAL A 194 -3.06 -26.34 5.21
CA VAL A 194 -3.74 -25.30 5.99
C VAL A 194 -3.24 -25.28 7.44
N GLN A 195 -3.09 -26.44 8.08
CA GLN A 195 -2.53 -26.51 9.44
C GLN A 195 -1.09 -25.98 9.50
N TRP A 196 -0.25 -26.32 8.51
CA TRP A 196 1.09 -25.74 8.39
C TRP A 196 1.03 -24.22 8.25
N LEU A 197 0.16 -23.68 7.38
CA LEU A 197 0.01 -22.24 7.17
C LEU A 197 -0.41 -21.53 8.47
N ILE A 198 -1.37 -22.09 9.21
CA ILE A 198 -1.80 -21.58 10.51
C ILE A 198 -0.61 -21.52 11.48
N SER A 199 0.19 -22.58 11.55
CA SER A 199 1.36 -22.64 12.42
C SER A 199 2.40 -21.59 12.05
N VAL A 200 2.71 -21.42 10.77
CA VAL A 200 3.68 -20.42 10.29
C VAL A 200 3.21 -19.01 10.63
N ILE A 201 1.93 -18.70 10.37
CA ILE A 201 1.35 -17.39 10.67
C ILE A 201 1.39 -17.10 12.17
N ASN A 202 0.94 -18.03 13.00
CA ASN A 202 0.93 -17.84 14.45
C ASN A 202 2.34 -17.69 15.06
N SER A 203 3.35 -18.32 14.44
CA SER A 203 4.75 -18.20 14.89
C SER A 203 5.40 -16.86 14.50
N HIS A 204 4.79 -16.10 13.58
CA HIS A 204 5.33 -14.86 13.03
C HIS A 204 4.31 -13.72 13.11
N LEU A 205 3.50 -13.69 14.17
CA LEU A 205 2.56 -12.59 14.37
C LEU A 205 3.30 -11.28 14.56
N GLY A 206 2.92 -10.28 13.77
CA GLY A 206 3.42 -8.92 13.91
C GLY A 206 3.05 -8.29 15.26
N PRO A 207 3.65 -7.12 15.56
CA PRO A 207 3.31 -6.34 16.75
C PRO A 207 1.82 -6.00 16.72
N ARG A 208 1.22 -5.93 17.91
CA ARG A 208 -0.20 -5.59 18.05
C ARG A 208 -0.45 -4.17 17.56
N PRO A 209 -1.26 -3.96 16.51
CA PRO A 209 -1.67 -2.64 16.09
C PRO A 209 -2.58 -1.99 17.12
N PRO A 210 -2.63 -0.64 17.18
CA PRO A 210 -3.62 0.07 17.98
C PRO A 210 -5.07 -0.29 17.61
N GLU A 211 -5.29 -0.62 16.33
CA GLU A 211 -6.62 -0.91 15.76
C GLU A 211 -7.21 -2.26 16.21
N ASP A 212 -6.40 -3.20 16.72
CA ASP A 212 -6.81 -4.59 16.96
C ASP A 212 -7.51 -4.84 18.32
N GLY A 213 -7.80 -3.78 19.10
CA GLY A 213 -8.47 -3.91 20.41
C GLY A 213 -7.68 -4.75 21.43
N SER A 214 -8.27 -5.14 22.57
CA SER A 214 -7.59 -5.81 23.72
C SER A 214 -7.39 -7.32 23.60
N MET A 215 -7.89 -7.96 22.54
CA MET A 215 -7.97 -9.42 22.46
C MET A 215 -6.67 -10.06 21.94
N VAL A 216 -6.31 -11.22 22.50
CA VAL A 216 -5.25 -12.08 21.95
C VAL A 216 -5.76 -12.68 20.64
N TRP A 217 -5.29 -12.17 19.51
CA TRP A 217 -5.65 -12.70 18.19
C TRP A 217 -4.73 -13.87 17.81
N ALA A 218 -5.32 -14.94 17.30
CA ALA A 218 -4.64 -16.05 16.67
C ALA A 218 -5.35 -16.46 15.36
N MET A 219 -4.56 -17.00 14.44
CA MET A 219 -5.03 -17.66 13.23
C MET A 219 -5.61 -19.03 13.61
N GLY A 220 -6.76 -19.37 13.02
CA GLY A 220 -7.42 -20.66 13.17
C GLY A 220 -8.05 -21.13 11.86
N PRO A 221 -8.59 -22.36 11.80
CA PRO A 221 -9.03 -22.98 10.54
C PRO A 221 -10.01 -22.14 9.73
N ARG A 222 -11.08 -21.63 10.37
CA ARG A 222 -12.09 -20.79 9.70
C ARG A 222 -11.49 -19.52 9.10
N LYS A 223 -10.60 -18.85 9.84
CA LYS A 223 -9.90 -17.63 9.37
C LYS A 223 -8.94 -17.94 8.23
N ALA A 224 -8.26 -19.08 8.26
CA ALA A 224 -7.36 -19.52 7.20
C ALA A 224 -8.12 -19.84 5.90
N VAL A 225 -9.28 -20.51 6.00
CA VAL A 225 -10.17 -20.74 4.85
C VAL A 225 -10.68 -19.41 4.29
N ALA A 226 -11.13 -18.48 5.14
CA ALA A 226 -11.56 -17.15 4.70
C ALA A 226 -10.44 -16.36 3.99
N LEU A 227 -9.22 -16.41 4.51
CA LEU A 227 -8.03 -15.80 3.88
C LEU A 227 -7.76 -16.41 2.50
N LEU A 228 -7.72 -17.74 2.39
CA LEU A 228 -7.47 -18.41 1.11
C LEU A 228 -8.61 -18.16 0.12
N GLY A 229 -9.87 -18.17 0.57
CA GLY A 229 -11.03 -17.85 -0.25
C GLY A 229 -10.95 -16.45 -0.84
N ALA A 230 -10.55 -15.46 -0.04
CA ALA A 230 -10.33 -14.09 -0.51
C ALA A 230 -9.13 -13.98 -1.47
N LEU A 231 -7.99 -14.59 -1.14
CA LEU A 231 -6.78 -14.56 -1.95
C LEU A 231 -6.99 -15.15 -3.35
N TYR A 232 -7.75 -16.25 -3.43
CA TYR A 232 -8.05 -16.98 -4.67
C TYR A 232 -9.37 -16.56 -5.32
N ARG A 233 -10.06 -15.52 -4.84
CA ARG A 233 -11.32 -15.04 -5.43
C ARG A 233 -11.22 -14.77 -6.93
N GLU A 234 -10.14 -14.11 -7.34
CA GLU A 234 -9.91 -13.74 -8.73
C GLU A 234 -9.55 -14.94 -9.63
N PRO A 235 -8.58 -15.81 -9.27
CA PRO A 235 -8.35 -17.07 -9.98
C PRO A 235 -9.61 -17.94 -10.08
N ARG A 236 -10.41 -18.03 -9.02
CA ARG A 236 -11.70 -18.76 -9.03
C ARG A 236 -12.71 -18.14 -10.00
N ARG A 237 -12.74 -16.82 -10.14
CA ARG A 237 -13.56 -16.12 -11.14
C ARG A 237 -13.08 -16.45 -12.54
N ARG A 238 -11.79 -16.26 -12.83
CA ARG A 238 -11.19 -16.54 -14.14
C ARG A 238 -11.32 -18.00 -14.56
N LEU A 239 -11.21 -18.94 -13.62
CA LEU A 239 -11.43 -20.37 -13.87
C LEU A 239 -12.84 -20.66 -14.42
N ARG A 240 -13.85 -19.91 -13.98
CA ARG A 240 -15.23 -20.04 -14.50
C ARG A 240 -15.42 -19.27 -15.81
N ASP A 241 -14.91 -18.04 -15.86
CA ASP A 241 -15.28 -17.09 -16.91
C ASP A 241 -14.38 -17.21 -18.16
N ASN A 242 -13.10 -17.58 -18.00
CA ASN A 242 -12.13 -17.74 -19.08
C ASN A 242 -11.04 -18.78 -18.73
N PRO A 243 -11.41 -20.08 -18.62
CA PRO A 243 -10.46 -21.14 -18.25
C PRO A 243 -9.32 -21.32 -19.25
N ALA A 244 -9.61 -21.21 -20.55
CA ALA A 244 -8.59 -21.39 -21.60
C ALA A 244 -7.53 -20.28 -21.56
N GLY A 245 -7.94 -19.01 -21.34
CA GLY A 245 -6.98 -17.91 -21.19
C GLY A 245 -6.14 -18.05 -19.93
N LEU A 246 -6.75 -18.48 -18.81
CA LEU A 246 -6.02 -18.73 -17.58
C LEU A 246 -4.99 -19.86 -17.76
N GLU A 247 -5.37 -20.98 -18.37
CA GLU A 247 -4.46 -22.10 -18.63
C GLU A 247 -3.29 -21.69 -19.55
N ALA A 248 -3.54 -20.88 -20.58
CA ALA A 248 -2.48 -20.36 -21.45
C ALA A 248 -1.45 -19.51 -20.67
N GLU A 249 -1.88 -18.84 -19.60
CA GLU A 249 -1.04 -17.96 -18.78
C GLU A 249 -0.25 -18.69 -17.69
N VAL A 250 -0.90 -19.63 -16.98
CA VAL A 250 -0.31 -20.35 -15.83
C VAL A 250 0.24 -21.73 -16.19
N GLY A 251 -0.07 -22.23 -17.39
CA GLY A 251 0.30 -23.56 -17.87
C GLY A 251 -0.57 -24.69 -17.28
N PRO A 252 -0.47 -25.91 -17.84
CA PRO A 252 -1.34 -27.03 -17.46
C PRO A 252 -1.18 -27.44 -15.99
N ASN A 253 0.05 -27.42 -15.46
CA ASN A 253 0.31 -27.76 -14.06
C ASN A 253 -0.28 -26.72 -13.11
N GLY A 254 -0.14 -25.43 -13.43
CA GLY A 254 -0.74 -24.35 -12.65
C GLY A 254 -2.27 -24.42 -12.67
N MET A 255 -2.84 -24.71 -13.83
CA MET A 255 -4.27 -24.90 -14.01
C MET A 255 -4.80 -26.06 -13.16
N ALA A 256 -4.14 -27.22 -13.22
CA ALA A 256 -4.51 -28.38 -12.40
C ALA A 256 -4.47 -28.08 -10.89
N ALA A 257 -3.43 -27.36 -10.44
CA ALA A 257 -3.31 -26.93 -9.05
C ALA A 257 -4.43 -25.98 -8.61
N LEU A 258 -4.79 -25.01 -9.46
CA LEU A 258 -5.89 -24.08 -9.20
C LEU A 258 -7.25 -24.80 -9.13
N ILE A 259 -7.50 -25.78 -10.01
CA ILE A 259 -8.71 -26.61 -10.00
C ILE A 259 -8.80 -27.42 -8.70
N ALA A 260 -7.72 -28.10 -8.33
CA ALA A 260 -7.67 -28.90 -7.10
C ALA A 260 -7.91 -28.05 -5.85
N LEU A 261 -7.25 -26.89 -5.76
CA LEU A 261 -7.45 -25.95 -4.65
C LEU A 261 -8.87 -25.37 -4.65
N HIS A 262 -9.45 -25.05 -5.81
CA HIS A 262 -10.83 -24.56 -5.88
C HIS A 262 -11.82 -25.58 -5.30
N ALA A 263 -11.70 -26.86 -5.67
CA ALA A 263 -12.54 -27.91 -5.14
C ALA A 263 -12.36 -28.10 -3.63
N ALA A 264 -11.11 -28.11 -3.15
CA ALA A 264 -10.80 -28.23 -1.72
C ALA A 264 -11.33 -27.06 -0.90
N LEU A 265 -11.27 -25.83 -1.42
CA LEU A 265 -11.82 -24.64 -0.77
C LEU A 265 -13.33 -24.69 -0.66
N ASN A 266 -14.05 -25.08 -1.72
CA ASN A 266 -15.51 -25.22 -1.66
C ASN A 266 -15.92 -26.23 -0.56
N ALA A 267 -15.27 -27.39 -0.51
CA ALA A 267 -15.54 -28.41 0.51
C ALA A 267 -15.16 -27.93 1.94
N ALA A 268 -14.17 -27.04 2.08
CA ALA A 268 -13.81 -26.45 3.37
C ALA A 268 -14.79 -25.34 3.80
N GLU A 269 -15.28 -24.53 2.86
CA GLU A 269 -16.29 -23.50 3.08
C GLU A 269 -17.62 -24.14 3.53
N GLU A 270 -18.05 -25.24 2.90
CA GLU A 270 -19.24 -26.01 3.27
C GLU A 270 -19.15 -26.62 4.68
N ARG A 271 -17.97 -27.09 5.10
CA ARG A 271 -17.74 -27.59 6.46
C ARG A 271 -17.73 -26.48 7.52
N ALA A 272 -17.51 -25.24 7.11
CA ALA A 272 -17.33 -24.10 8.02
C ALA A 272 -18.62 -23.30 8.25
N GLY A 273 -19.57 -23.35 7.31
CA GLY A 273 -20.93 -22.80 7.43
C GLY A 273 -21.81 -23.61 8.35
#